data_AF-A0AAW2QDD2-F1
#
_entry.id   AF-A0AAW2QDD2-F1
#
_cell.length_a   1.000
_cell.length_b   1.000
_cell.length_c   1.000
_cell.angle_alpha   90.00
_cell.angle_beta   90.00
_cell.angle_gamma   90.00
#
_symmetry.space_group_name_H-M   'P 1'
#
loop_
_entity.id
_entity.type
_entity.pdbx_description
1 polymer ?
#
loop_
_entity_poly.entity_id
_entity_poly.type
_entity_poly.pdbx_seq_one_letter_code
_entity_poly.pdbx_strand_id
1 'polypeptide(L)'
;MATLVMWGVSVFFEILFNKRSELVPIIIGFFFFLSANVVVRNFVSRDPLFVNTSVSLLHSSITSASVVLILLTQWVENGVGKMFEHSQLVEVTWPWAYQALCFSCGYFAYDQWDMLLHRLYSGWIPSILVHHLVLLVCFTLALYRKVTINYLILTLICELHSVLLHVRKVRRMAGVRDAGSKIVKMEWFLNWLTFVFARFISHILITIKLVRDAPKFEKGMVLPLALSGMAGMNLLNIFLGLDLFKAYRRERKSEKSHHNHHD
;
A
#
# COMPACT_ATOMS: atom_id res chain seq x y z
N MET A 1 -7.91 -14.28 11.79
CA MET A 1 -7.92 -13.46 13.03
C MET A 1 -6.77 -13.74 13.97
N ALA A 2 -6.48 -14.99 14.34
CA ALA A 2 -5.43 -15.31 15.33
C ALA A 2 -4.07 -14.61 15.06
N THR A 3 -3.56 -14.65 13.83
CA THR A 3 -2.28 -14.00 13.46
C THR A 3 -2.29 -12.49 13.71
N LEU A 4 -3.39 -11.80 13.41
CA LEU A 4 -3.51 -10.36 13.59
C LEU A 4 -3.61 -9.99 15.08
N VAL A 5 -4.30 -10.82 15.88
CA VAL A 5 -4.37 -10.66 17.34
C VAL A 5 -2.98 -10.84 17.96
N MET A 6 -2.27 -11.91 17.58
CA MET A 6 -0.89 -12.15 18.05
C MET A 6 0.06 -11.02 17.67
N TRP A 7 -0.07 -10.49 16.44
CA TRP A 7 0.66 -9.31 16.01
C TRP A 7 0.37 -8.09 16.88
N GLY A 8 -0.92 -7.82 17.16
CA GLY A 8 -1.33 -6.71 18.03
C GLY A 8 -0.78 -6.85 19.44
N VAL A 9 -0.85 -8.05 20.03
CA VAL A 9 -0.26 -8.35 21.35
C VAL A 9 1.24 -8.08 21.35
N SER A 10 1.96 -8.47 20.30
CA SER A 10 3.40 -8.16 20.18
C SER A 10 3.67 -6.65 20.17
N VAL A 11 2.90 -5.87 19.40
CA VAL A 11 3.08 -4.41 19.34
C VAL A 11 2.78 -3.77 20.70
N PHE A 12 1.69 -4.16 21.35
CA PHE A 12 1.37 -3.68 22.70
C PHE A 12 2.45 -4.06 23.72
N PHE A 13 3.01 -5.27 23.60
CA PHE A 13 4.08 -5.71 24.48
C PHE A 13 5.31 -4.82 24.35
N GLU A 14 5.75 -4.53 23.12
CA GLU A 14 6.88 -3.63 22.86
C GLU A 14 6.65 -2.21 23.42
N ILE A 15 5.43 -1.67 23.28
CA ILE A 15 5.10 -0.33 23.77
C ILE A 15 5.09 -0.30 25.31
N LEU A 16 4.38 -1.23 25.94
CA LEU A 16 4.11 -1.18 27.38
C LEU A 16 5.27 -1.72 28.21
N PHE A 17 5.81 -2.88 27.86
CA PHE A 17 6.82 -3.56 28.66
C PHE A 17 8.24 -3.18 28.25
N ASN A 18 8.51 -3.07 26.93
CA ASN A 18 9.82 -2.63 26.44
C ASN A 18 9.94 -1.11 26.30
N LYS A 19 8.91 -0.35 26.69
CA LYS A 19 8.86 1.13 26.71
C LYS A 19 9.18 1.78 25.36
N ARG A 20 8.83 1.11 24.25
CA ARG A 20 9.04 1.59 22.87
C ARG A 20 7.94 2.59 22.46
N SER A 21 7.92 3.76 23.09
CA SER A 21 6.90 4.79 22.85
C SER A 21 6.89 5.32 21.40
N GLU A 22 7.99 5.15 20.65
CA GLU A 22 8.05 5.51 19.24
C GLU A 22 7.10 4.68 18.35
N LEU A 23 6.59 3.54 18.83
CA LEU A 23 5.63 2.69 18.12
C LEU A 23 4.17 3.13 18.33
N VAL A 24 3.90 4.07 19.24
CA VAL A 24 2.54 4.62 19.48
C VAL A 24 1.83 5.11 18.22
N PRO A 25 2.50 5.70 17.19
CA PRO A 25 1.85 6.08 15.95
C PRO A 25 1.16 4.92 15.20
N ILE A 26 1.55 3.65 15.44
CA ILE A 26 0.81 2.48 14.92
C ILE A 26 -0.60 2.44 15.50
N ILE A 27 -0.72 2.63 16.82
CA ILE A 27 -2.00 2.62 17.53
C ILE A 27 -2.85 3.82 17.09
N ILE A 28 -2.24 4.99 16.97
CA ILE A 28 -2.90 6.20 16.47
C ILE A 28 -3.44 5.95 15.05
N GLY A 29 -2.62 5.38 14.16
CA GLY A 29 -3.04 5.04 12.79
C GLY A 29 -4.24 4.10 12.78
N PHE A 30 -4.20 3.01 13.56
CA PHE A 30 -5.32 2.07 13.66
C PHE A 30 -6.63 2.75 14.06
N PHE A 31 -6.62 3.55 15.13
CA PHE A 31 -7.83 4.23 15.62
C PHE A 31 -8.28 5.38 14.71
N PHE A 32 -7.36 6.04 14.01
CA PHE A 32 -7.69 7.05 13.01
C PHE A 32 -8.53 6.43 11.88
N PHE A 33 -8.10 5.31 11.30
CA PHE A 33 -8.83 4.66 10.21
C PHE A 33 -10.10 3.95 10.68
N LEU A 34 -10.13 3.44 11.92
CA LEU A 34 -11.37 2.98 12.55
C LEU A 34 -12.39 4.12 12.66
N SER A 35 -11.95 5.30 13.10
CA SER A 35 -12.82 6.48 13.20
C SER A 35 -13.30 6.92 11.82
N ALA A 36 -12.43 6.90 10.81
CA ALA A 36 -12.80 7.18 9.42
C ALA A 36 -13.87 6.19 8.90
N ASN A 37 -13.77 4.89 9.22
CA ASN A 37 -14.81 3.90 8.90
C ASN A 37 -16.15 4.30 9.50
N VAL A 38 -16.19 4.62 10.79
CA VAL A 38 -17.41 5.02 11.49
C VAL A 38 -18.04 6.25 10.82
N VAL A 39 -17.22 7.25 10.49
CA VAL A 39 -17.70 8.47 9.79
C VAL A 39 -18.27 8.11 8.41
N VAL A 40 -17.53 7.40 7.56
CA VAL A 40 -18.00 7.04 6.21
C VAL A 40 -19.26 6.17 6.29
N ARG A 41 -19.31 5.24 7.23
CA ARG A 41 -20.45 4.33 7.43
C ARG A 41 -21.73 5.06 7.83
N ASN A 42 -21.61 6.08 8.68
CA ASN A 42 -22.74 6.83 9.20
C ASN A 42 -23.22 7.93 8.25
N PHE A 43 -22.31 8.57 7.51
CA PHE A 43 -22.63 9.77 6.73
C PHE A 43 -22.64 9.55 5.21
N VAL A 44 -22.01 8.49 4.69
CA VAL A 44 -21.84 8.31 3.23
C VAL A 44 -22.51 7.04 2.72
N SER A 45 -22.18 5.87 3.26
CA SER A 45 -22.76 4.60 2.81
C SER A 45 -22.65 3.52 3.87
N ARG A 46 -23.68 2.66 3.97
CA ARG A 46 -23.66 1.49 4.87
C ARG A 46 -23.08 0.23 4.23
N ASP A 47 -22.82 0.24 2.92
CA ASP A 47 -22.22 -0.90 2.22
C ASP A 47 -20.78 -1.14 2.72
N PRO A 48 -20.46 -2.30 3.33
CA PRO A 48 -19.14 -2.54 3.90
C PRO A 48 -18.00 -2.42 2.88
N LEU A 49 -18.22 -2.85 1.63
CA LEU A 49 -17.21 -2.76 0.58
C LEU A 49 -16.94 -1.29 0.20
N PHE A 50 -17.99 -0.45 0.16
CA PHE A 50 -17.87 0.98 -0.13
C PHE A 50 -17.10 1.70 0.97
N VAL A 51 -17.46 1.43 2.23
CA VAL A 51 -16.81 2.00 3.41
C VAL A 51 -15.34 1.63 3.41
N ASN A 52 -15.03 0.34 3.29
CA ASN A 52 -13.67 -0.16 3.24
C ASN A 52 -12.85 0.52 2.13
N THR A 53 -13.38 0.53 0.89
CA THR A 53 -12.71 1.15 -0.25
C THR A 53 -12.48 2.65 -0.05
N SER A 54 -13.40 3.36 0.60
CA SER A 54 -13.26 4.79 0.90
C SER A 54 -12.19 5.06 1.96
N VAL A 55 -12.10 4.21 2.98
CA VAL A 55 -11.04 4.29 4.00
C VAL A 55 -9.67 3.94 3.38
N SER A 56 -9.61 2.95 2.49
CA SER A 56 -8.40 2.65 1.72
C SER A 56 -7.98 3.79 0.80
N LEU A 57 -8.93 4.51 0.20
CA LEU A 57 -8.67 5.72 -0.58
C LEU A 57 -8.04 6.83 0.29
N LEU A 58 -8.56 7.03 1.50
CA LEU A 58 -8.02 7.98 2.45
C LEU A 58 -6.57 7.63 2.83
N HIS A 59 -6.32 6.36 3.17
CA HIS A 59 -4.97 5.87 3.48
C HIS A 59 -4.01 6.10 2.33
N SER A 60 -4.33 5.55 1.15
CA SER A 60 -3.45 5.64 -0.02
C SER A 60 -3.15 7.10 -0.40
N SER A 61 -4.09 8.02 -0.18
CA SER A 61 -3.90 9.46 -0.41
C SER A 61 -2.95 10.10 0.61
N ILE A 62 -3.14 9.84 1.91
CA ILE A 62 -2.26 10.35 2.99
C ILE A 62 -0.84 9.78 2.84
N THR A 63 -0.73 8.47 2.61
CA THR A 63 0.56 7.78 2.46
C THR A 63 1.28 8.24 1.21
N SER A 64 0.57 8.39 0.07
CA SER A 64 1.17 8.96 -1.15
C SER A 64 1.72 10.36 -0.94
N ALA A 65 0.94 11.25 -0.31
CA ALA A 65 1.40 12.61 -0.01
C ALA A 65 2.64 12.60 0.90
N SER A 66 2.63 11.75 1.93
CA SER A 66 3.75 11.60 2.86
C SER A 66 5.02 11.09 2.15
N VAL A 67 4.90 10.05 1.32
CA VAL A 67 6.02 9.50 0.55
C VAL A 67 6.58 10.55 -0.41
N VAL A 68 5.72 11.23 -1.17
CA VAL A 68 6.17 12.28 -2.11
C VAL A 68 6.91 13.39 -1.37
N LEU A 69 6.39 13.85 -0.23
CA LEU A 69 7.06 14.88 0.58
C LEU A 69 8.42 14.40 1.07
N ILE A 70 8.52 13.19 1.63
CA ILE A 70 9.80 12.62 2.09
C ILE A 70 10.81 12.55 0.94
N LEU A 71 10.40 12.03 -0.23
CA LEU A 71 11.29 11.89 -1.39
C LEU A 71 11.72 13.24 -1.97
N LEU A 72 10.83 14.23 -2.02
CA LEU A 72 11.18 15.57 -2.48
C LEU A 72 12.16 16.25 -1.53
N THR A 73 11.94 16.16 -0.21
CA THR A 73 12.88 16.70 0.78
C THR A 73 14.24 16.03 0.64
N GLN A 74 14.30 14.71 0.53
CA GLN A 74 15.56 13.99 0.40
C GLN A 74 16.28 14.25 -0.93
N TRP A 75 15.53 14.42 -2.02
CA TRP A 75 16.12 14.88 -3.27
C TRP A 75 16.74 16.26 -3.07
N VAL A 76 16.00 17.24 -2.56
CA VAL A 76 16.49 18.62 -2.42
C VAL A 76 17.72 18.71 -1.51
N GLU A 77 17.74 17.98 -0.39
CA GLU A 77 18.81 18.05 0.59
C GLU A 77 20.07 17.26 0.20
N ASN A 78 19.90 16.06 -0.37
CA ASN A 78 21.01 15.13 -0.58
C ASN A 78 21.32 14.85 -2.06
N GLY A 79 20.41 15.20 -2.96
CA GLY A 79 20.47 14.81 -4.38
C GLY A 79 20.07 13.35 -4.61
N VAL A 80 19.61 13.06 -5.84
CA VAL A 80 19.11 11.72 -6.21
C VAL A 80 20.17 10.62 -6.04
N GLY A 81 21.43 10.90 -6.40
CA GLY A 81 22.51 9.91 -6.32
C GLY A 81 22.75 9.42 -4.89
N LYS A 82 22.93 10.36 -3.96
CA LYS A 82 23.19 10.06 -2.55
C LYS A 82 21.99 9.43 -1.85
N MET A 83 20.76 9.84 -2.21
CA MET A 83 19.53 9.30 -1.63
C MET A 83 19.45 7.76 -1.75
N PHE A 84 19.98 7.18 -2.83
CA PHE A 84 19.95 5.73 -3.05
C PHE A 84 21.19 4.99 -2.53
N GLU A 85 22.10 5.63 -1.82
CA GLU A 85 23.24 4.94 -1.21
C GLU A 85 22.80 3.93 -0.14
N HIS A 86 23.59 2.88 0.07
CA HIS A 86 23.25 1.82 1.03
C HIS A 86 23.07 2.36 2.46
N SER A 87 24.00 3.20 2.90
CA SER A 87 23.96 3.85 4.21
C SER A 87 22.70 4.70 4.38
N GLN A 88 22.31 5.43 3.33
CA GLN A 88 21.07 6.22 3.33
C GLN A 88 19.82 5.36 3.39
N LEU A 89 19.80 4.16 2.80
CA LEU A 89 18.61 3.32 2.74
C LEU A 89 18.47 2.34 3.92
N VAL A 90 19.57 1.99 4.60
CA VAL A 90 19.60 0.94 5.62
C VAL A 90 19.99 1.46 7.00
N GLU A 91 21.02 2.31 7.09
CA GLU A 91 21.65 2.70 8.36
C GLU A 91 20.97 3.90 9.01
N VAL A 92 20.38 4.80 8.21
CA VAL A 92 19.68 5.99 8.69
C VAL A 92 18.18 5.89 8.42
N THR A 93 17.40 6.73 9.10
CA THR A 93 15.97 6.90 8.85
C THR A 93 15.73 8.33 8.38
N TRP A 94 15.09 8.49 7.22
CA TRP A 94 14.75 9.83 6.72
C TRP A 94 13.75 10.52 7.66
N PRO A 95 13.76 11.85 7.74
CA PRO A 95 12.75 12.61 8.48
C PRO A 95 11.34 12.14 8.08
N TRP A 96 10.47 11.92 9.07
CA TRP A 96 9.09 11.45 8.91
C TRP A 96 8.89 10.03 8.37
N ALA A 97 9.94 9.35 7.88
CA ALA A 97 9.83 7.99 7.35
C ALA A 97 9.35 6.99 8.40
N TYR A 98 9.87 7.07 9.63
CA TYR A 98 9.45 6.20 10.72
C TYR A 98 7.95 6.35 11.02
N GLN A 99 7.48 7.59 11.17
CA GLN A 99 6.10 7.90 11.50
C GLN A 99 5.15 7.52 10.36
N ALA A 100 5.51 7.80 9.11
CA ALA A 100 4.73 7.40 7.94
C ALA A 100 4.59 5.87 7.86
N LEU A 101 5.67 5.13 8.14
CA LEU A 101 5.65 3.68 8.15
C LEU A 101 4.81 3.13 9.31
N CYS A 102 4.94 3.67 10.52
CA CYS A 102 4.09 3.32 11.67
C CYS A 102 2.60 3.56 11.38
N PHE A 103 2.25 4.74 10.87
CA PHE A 103 0.88 5.12 10.56
C PHE A 103 0.27 4.20 9.49
N SER A 104 1.03 3.89 8.44
CA SER A 104 0.64 2.91 7.41
C SER A 104 0.51 1.50 7.98
N CYS A 105 1.39 1.10 8.90
CA CYS A 105 1.31 -0.20 9.58
C CYS A 105 0.00 -0.33 10.40
N GLY A 106 -0.38 0.73 11.11
CA GLY A 106 -1.66 0.82 11.82
C GLY A 106 -2.86 0.69 10.88
N TYR A 107 -2.82 1.34 9.72
CA TYR A 107 -3.82 1.15 8.66
C TYR A 107 -3.92 -0.30 8.20
N PHE A 108 -2.80 -0.93 7.82
CA PHE A 108 -2.84 -2.29 7.25
C PHE A 108 -3.43 -3.30 8.24
N ALA A 109 -3.17 -3.12 9.53
CA ALA A 109 -3.75 -3.91 10.60
C ALA A 109 -5.27 -3.68 10.73
N TYR A 110 -5.70 -2.42 10.75
CA TYR A 110 -7.12 -2.06 10.77
C TYR A 110 -7.86 -2.60 9.54
N ASP A 111 -7.30 -2.42 8.34
CA ASP A 111 -7.97 -2.81 7.09
C ASP A 111 -8.04 -4.34 6.97
N GLN A 112 -6.99 -5.04 7.39
CA GLN A 112 -7.03 -6.50 7.49
C GLN A 112 -8.08 -6.99 8.50
N TRP A 113 -8.24 -6.30 9.64
CA TRP A 113 -9.32 -6.59 10.59
C TRP A 113 -10.70 -6.38 9.95
N ASP A 114 -10.93 -5.24 9.30
CA ASP A 114 -12.20 -4.87 8.67
C ASP A 114 -12.58 -5.84 7.53
N MET A 115 -11.62 -6.19 6.68
CA MET A 115 -11.81 -7.18 5.61
C MET A 115 -12.16 -8.57 6.15
N LEU A 116 -11.53 -9.00 7.25
CA LEU A 116 -11.82 -10.30 7.87
C LEU A 116 -13.20 -10.31 8.54
N LEU A 117 -13.58 -9.22 9.21
CA LEU A 117 -14.86 -9.08 9.87
C LEU A 117 -16.03 -9.10 8.87
N HIS A 118 -15.90 -8.34 7.78
CA HIS A 118 -16.94 -8.20 6.76
C HIS A 118 -16.80 -9.15 5.56
N ARG A 119 -15.83 -10.07 5.60
CA ARG A 119 -15.53 -11.05 4.53
C ARG A 119 -15.31 -10.40 3.16
N LEU A 120 -14.57 -9.29 3.12
CA LEU A 120 -14.32 -8.48 1.91
C LEU A 120 -13.18 -9.05 1.04
N TYR A 121 -13.09 -10.36 0.92
CA TYR A 121 -12.05 -11.06 0.19
C TYR A 121 -12.65 -12.22 -0.61
N SER A 122 -11.97 -12.61 -1.68
CA SER A 122 -12.43 -13.69 -2.56
C SER A 122 -11.30 -14.63 -2.94
N GLY A 123 -11.67 -15.87 -3.25
CA GLY A 123 -10.73 -16.94 -3.59
C GLY A 123 -10.18 -17.69 -2.37
N TRP A 124 -9.49 -18.80 -2.66
CA TRP A 124 -8.89 -19.65 -1.62
C TRP A 124 -7.65 -19.01 -0.98
N ILE A 125 -6.83 -18.33 -1.80
CA ILE A 125 -5.72 -17.49 -1.35
C ILE A 125 -6.04 -16.04 -1.74
N PRO A 126 -6.69 -15.27 -0.86
CA PRO A 126 -7.06 -13.90 -1.15
C PRO A 126 -5.81 -13.01 -1.24
N SER A 127 -5.47 -12.61 -2.47
CA SER A 127 -4.26 -11.82 -2.79
C SER A 127 -4.14 -10.55 -1.95
N ILE A 128 -5.26 -9.88 -1.68
CA ILE A 128 -5.31 -8.67 -0.85
C ILE A 128 -4.95 -8.94 0.62
N LEU A 129 -5.41 -10.05 1.22
CA LEU A 129 -5.04 -10.39 2.59
C LEU A 129 -3.57 -10.82 2.68
N VAL A 130 -3.07 -11.53 1.67
CA VAL A 130 -1.65 -11.91 1.59
C VAL A 130 -0.78 -10.66 1.45
N HIS A 131 -1.20 -9.69 0.65
CA HIS A 131 -0.53 -8.39 0.53
C HIS A 131 -0.39 -7.68 1.89
N HIS A 132 -1.48 -7.59 2.65
CA HIS A 132 -1.46 -6.95 3.98
C HIS A 132 -0.58 -7.71 4.95
N LEU A 133 -0.62 -9.05 4.92
CA LEU A 133 0.23 -9.87 5.77
C LEU A 133 1.73 -9.65 5.48
N VAL A 134 2.13 -9.64 4.20
CA VAL A 134 3.52 -9.38 3.81
C VAL A 134 3.96 -8.00 4.30
N LEU A 135 3.12 -6.97 4.09
CA LEU A 135 3.42 -5.61 4.54
C LEU A 135 3.53 -5.51 6.06
N LEU A 136 2.59 -6.11 6.81
CA LEU A 136 2.64 -6.12 8.28
C LEU A 136 3.92 -6.78 8.80
N VAL A 137 4.31 -7.93 8.25
CA VAL A 137 5.54 -8.63 8.65
C VAL A 137 6.78 -7.79 8.35
N CYS A 138 6.91 -7.28 7.12
CA CYS A 138 8.07 -6.48 6.72
C CYS A 138 8.16 -5.15 7.50
N PHE A 139 7.04 -4.44 7.66
CA PHE A 139 7.01 -3.14 8.34
C PHE A 139 7.32 -3.31 9.82
N THR A 140 6.72 -4.30 10.47
CA THR A 140 6.94 -4.53 11.90
C THR A 140 8.40 -4.90 12.19
N LEU A 141 9.01 -5.77 11.37
CA LEU A 141 10.43 -6.08 11.55
C LEU A 141 11.30 -4.82 11.41
N ALA A 142 11.07 -4.03 10.35
CA ALA A 142 11.81 -2.80 10.11
C ALA A 142 11.64 -1.79 11.25
N LEU A 143 10.43 -1.65 11.79
CA LEU A 143 10.15 -0.75 12.91
C LEU A 143 10.78 -1.22 14.23
N TYR A 144 10.77 -2.52 14.49
CA TYR A 144 11.37 -3.11 15.71
C TYR A 144 12.89 -2.99 15.67
N ARG A 145 13.50 -3.30 14.52
CA ARG A 145 14.95 -3.29 14.30
C ARG A 145 15.51 -1.90 13.94
N LYS A 146 14.65 -0.96 13.53
CA LYS A 146 15.04 0.37 13.00
C LYS A 146 15.97 0.29 11.80
N VAL A 147 15.76 -0.69 10.92
CA VAL A 147 16.57 -0.90 9.71
C VAL A 147 15.68 -0.93 8.48
N THR A 148 16.22 -0.58 7.31
CA THR A 148 15.52 -0.68 6.00
C THR A 148 14.21 0.10 5.87
N ILE A 149 13.95 1.04 6.78
CA ILE A 149 12.72 1.85 6.79
C ILE A 149 12.61 2.64 5.49
N ASN A 150 13.70 3.21 5.01
CA ASN A 150 13.70 4.02 3.79
C ASN A 150 13.45 3.15 2.54
N TYR A 151 13.93 1.90 2.51
CA TYR A 151 13.52 0.93 1.48
C TYR A 151 12.01 0.72 1.47
N LEU A 152 11.37 0.57 2.63
CA LEU A 152 9.92 0.40 2.72
C LEU A 152 9.16 1.66 2.30
N ILE A 153 9.65 2.86 2.64
CA ILE A 153 9.11 4.12 2.11
C ILE A 153 9.17 4.15 0.59
N LEU A 154 10.28 3.74 -0.02
CA LEU A 154 10.38 3.63 -1.48
C LEU A 154 9.33 2.66 -2.04
N THR A 155 9.08 1.52 -1.39
CA THR A 155 8.06 0.57 -1.87
C THR A 155 6.64 1.14 -1.82
N LEU A 156 6.35 2.03 -0.86
CA LEU A 156 5.05 2.70 -0.69
C LEU A 156 4.72 3.72 -1.79
N ILE A 157 5.65 4.01 -2.72
CA ILE A 157 5.32 4.75 -3.94
C ILE A 157 4.17 4.09 -4.73
N CYS A 158 3.97 2.78 -4.57
CA CYS A 158 2.86 2.03 -5.15
C CYS A 158 1.47 2.52 -4.73
N GLU A 159 1.37 3.24 -3.61
CA GLU A 159 0.12 3.85 -3.14
C GLU A 159 -0.40 4.94 -4.09
N LEU A 160 0.46 5.56 -4.90
CA LEU A 160 0.03 6.50 -5.94
C LEU A 160 -0.91 5.84 -6.95
N HIS A 161 -0.62 4.59 -7.32
CA HIS A 161 -1.53 3.79 -8.14
C HIS A 161 -2.77 3.33 -7.35
N SER A 162 -2.61 2.99 -6.06
CA SER A 162 -3.75 2.62 -5.22
C SER A 162 -4.80 3.72 -5.15
N VAL A 163 -4.40 5.01 -5.09
CA VAL A 163 -5.34 6.14 -5.13
C VAL A 163 -6.23 6.06 -6.37
N LEU A 164 -5.65 5.92 -7.56
CA LEU A 164 -6.43 5.84 -8.80
C LEU A 164 -7.32 4.60 -8.88
N LEU A 165 -6.83 3.46 -8.39
CA LEU A 165 -7.64 2.24 -8.27
C LEU A 165 -8.86 2.46 -7.36
N HIS A 166 -8.65 3.05 -6.19
CA HIS A 166 -9.72 3.26 -5.21
C HIS A 166 -10.71 4.34 -5.67
N VAL A 167 -10.24 5.45 -6.24
CA VAL A 167 -11.11 6.48 -6.86
C VAL A 167 -12.01 5.84 -7.90
N ARG A 168 -11.44 5.03 -8.80
CA ARG A 168 -12.22 4.35 -9.83
C ARG A 168 -13.20 3.34 -9.23
N LYS A 169 -12.79 2.58 -8.22
CA LYS A 169 -13.66 1.60 -7.55
C LYS A 169 -14.83 2.31 -6.86
N VAL A 170 -14.59 3.37 -6.08
CA VAL A 170 -15.62 4.20 -5.44
C VAL A 170 -16.59 4.77 -6.48
N ARG A 171 -16.09 5.38 -7.56
CA ARG A 171 -16.91 5.92 -8.65
C ARG A 171 -17.86 4.86 -9.23
N ARG A 172 -17.34 3.66 -9.51
CA ARG A 172 -18.14 2.56 -10.07
C ARG A 172 -19.19 2.02 -9.11
N MET A 173 -18.90 2.07 -7.80
CA MET A 173 -19.83 1.69 -6.74
C MET A 173 -20.93 2.75 -6.54
N ALA A 174 -20.60 4.03 -6.75
CA ALA A 174 -21.57 5.13 -6.75
C ALA A 174 -22.49 5.16 -8.00
N GLY A 175 -22.42 4.15 -8.87
CA GLY A 175 -23.29 4.05 -10.06
C GLY A 175 -22.86 4.89 -11.25
N VAL A 176 -21.81 5.70 -11.13
CA VAL A 176 -21.25 6.50 -12.23
C VAL A 176 -20.46 5.56 -13.15
N ARG A 177 -21.08 5.10 -14.25
CA ARG A 177 -20.53 4.05 -15.12
C ARG A 177 -20.42 4.45 -16.60
N ASP A 178 -20.44 5.74 -16.90
CA ASP A 178 -20.44 6.23 -18.28
C ASP A 178 -19.10 5.92 -18.99
N ALA A 179 -19.03 4.76 -19.62
CA ALA A 179 -17.83 4.21 -20.24
C ALA A 179 -17.44 4.98 -21.53
N GLY A 180 -18.38 5.70 -22.15
CA GLY A 180 -18.10 6.55 -23.32
C GLY A 180 -17.39 7.86 -22.96
N SER A 181 -17.40 8.24 -21.67
CA SER A 181 -16.87 9.50 -21.19
C SER A 181 -15.34 9.62 -21.39
N LYS A 182 -14.89 10.81 -21.78
CA LYS A 182 -13.46 11.19 -21.78
C LYS A 182 -12.81 10.94 -20.41
N ILE A 183 -13.59 11.04 -19.33
CA ILE A 183 -13.14 10.81 -17.95
C ILE A 183 -12.71 9.35 -17.76
N VAL A 184 -13.50 8.37 -18.20
CA VAL A 184 -13.16 6.94 -18.02
C VAL A 184 -11.93 6.55 -18.84
N LYS A 185 -11.78 7.11 -20.05
CA LYS A 185 -10.56 6.92 -20.86
C LYS A 185 -9.32 7.50 -20.18
N MET A 186 -9.44 8.71 -19.63
CA MET A 186 -8.35 9.35 -18.88
C MET A 186 -8.00 8.57 -17.62
N GLU A 187 -9.00 8.13 -16.85
CA GLU A 187 -8.79 7.28 -15.67
C GLU A 187 -8.03 6.01 -16.01
N TRP A 188 -8.41 5.32 -17.09
CA TRP A 188 -7.71 4.13 -17.54
C TRP A 188 -6.27 4.40 -17.96
N PHE A 189 -6.04 5.48 -18.71
CA PHE A 189 -4.71 5.91 -19.09
C PHE A 189 -3.83 6.18 -17.86
N LEU A 190 -4.33 7.00 -16.92
CA LEU A 190 -3.61 7.32 -15.69
C LEU A 190 -3.38 6.08 -14.81
N ASN A 191 -4.35 5.17 -14.74
CA ASN A 191 -4.23 3.95 -13.95
C ASN A 191 -3.16 3.01 -14.54
N TRP A 192 -3.09 2.88 -15.87
CA TRP A 192 -2.01 2.13 -16.53
C TRP A 192 -0.65 2.81 -16.36
N LEU A 193 -0.59 4.13 -16.54
CA LEU A 193 0.62 4.91 -16.40
C LEU A 193 1.21 4.74 -14.99
N THR A 194 0.40 4.98 -13.97
CA THR A 194 0.83 4.85 -12.56
C THR A 194 1.11 3.40 -12.18
N PHE A 195 0.39 2.40 -12.72
CA PHE A 195 0.74 0.99 -12.50
C PHE A 195 2.16 0.67 -13.00
N VAL A 196 2.49 1.12 -14.22
CA VAL A 196 3.82 0.87 -14.81
C VAL A 196 4.91 1.58 -14.01
N PHE A 197 4.74 2.86 -13.71
CA PHE A 197 5.80 3.63 -13.05
C PHE A 197 5.89 3.33 -11.55
N ALA A 198 4.79 3.41 -10.81
CA ALA A 198 4.78 3.34 -9.35
C ALA A 198 4.83 1.91 -8.79
N ARG A 199 4.42 0.90 -9.57
CA ARG A 199 4.48 -0.51 -9.13
C ARG A 199 5.55 -1.28 -9.90
N PHE A 200 5.45 -1.35 -11.23
CA PHE A 200 6.34 -2.23 -11.98
C PHE A 200 7.79 -1.75 -12.00
N ILE A 201 8.05 -0.57 -12.57
CA ILE A 201 9.41 -0.02 -12.70
C ILE A 201 10.02 0.22 -11.32
N SER A 202 9.33 0.95 -10.43
CA SER A 202 9.85 1.24 -9.09
C SER A 202 10.19 -0.03 -8.29
N HIS A 203 9.31 -1.04 -8.25
CA HIS A 203 9.60 -2.24 -7.44
C HIS A 203 10.71 -3.09 -8.06
N ILE A 204 10.83 -3.14 -9.39
CA ILE A 204 11.99 -3.78 -10.06
C ILE A 204 13.29 -3.06 -9.70
N LEU A 205 13.32 -1.73 -9.78
CA LEU A 205 14.50 -0.94 -9.43
C LEU A 205 14.90 -1.12 -7.97
N ILE A 206 13.94 -1.11 -7.05
CA ILE A 206 14.17 -1.39 -5.63
C ILE A 206 14.73 -2.81 -5.44
N THR A 207 14.18 -3.80 -6.16
CA THR A 207 14.66 -5.19 -6.09
C THR A 207 16.10 -5.31 -6.59
N ILE A 208 16.41 -4.71 -7.74
CA ILE A 208 17.77 -4.67 -8.29
C ILE A 208 18.72 -3.99 -7.30
N LYS A 209 18.29 -2.89 -6.69
CA LYS A 209 19.10 -2.15 -5.72
C LYS A 209 19.35 -2.98 -4.45
N LEU A 210 18.33 -3.63 -3.92
CA LEU A 210 18.43 -4.53 -2.77
C LEU A 210 19.38 -5.70 -3.05
N VAL A 211 19.30 -6.32 -4.22
CA VAL A 211 20.20 -7.41 -4.64
C VAL A 211 21.64 -6.92 -4.79
N ARG A 212 21.85 -5.73 -5.37
CA ARG A 212 23.20 -5.13 -5.49
C ARG A 212 23.80 -4.78 -4.14
N ASP A 213 22.97 -4.37 -3.19
CA ASP A 213 23.39 -4.06 -1.83
C ASP A 213 23.51 -5.31 -0.95
N ALA A 214 23.03 -6.48 -1.37
CA ALA A 214 23.02 -7.71 -0.57
C ALA A 214 24.35 -8.02 0.14
N PRO A 215 25.53 -7.85 -0.49
CA PRO A 215 26.82 -8.08 0.18
C PRO A 215 27.14 -7.10 1.32
N LYS A 216 26.47 -5.94 1.36
CA LYS A 216 26.66 -4.88 2.37
C LYS A 216 25.78 -5.07 3.60
N PHE A 217 24.76 -5.93 3.51
CA PHE A 217 23.92 -6.23 4.66
C PHE A 217 24.70 -7.07 5.68
N GLU A 218 24.52 -6.74 6.96
CA GLU A 218 24.99 -7.59 8.05
C GLU A 218 24.36 -8.99 7.97
N LYS A 219 25.11 -10.00 8.41
CA LYS A 219 24.60 -11.38 8.48
C LYS A 219 23.43 -11.44 9.45
N GLY A 220 22.25 -11.83 8.97
CA GLY A 220 21.05 -11.94 9.80
C GLY A 220 19.77 -12.12 8.98
N MET A 221 18.64 -11.96 9.65
CA MET A 221 17.31 -12.18 9.07
C MET A 221 16.79 -11.03 8.19
N VAL A 222 17.44 -9.85 8.23
CA VAL A 222 16.96 -8.64 7.54
C VAL A 222 16.98 -8.84 6.02
N LEU A 223 18.11 -9.27 5.46
CA LEU A 223 18.25 -9.44 4.00
C LEU A 223 17.33 -10.54 3.45
N PRO A 224 17.29 -11.77 4.02
CA PRO A 224 16.36 -12.79 3.56
C PRO A 224 14.90 -12.32 3.61
N LEU A 225 14.51 -11.63 4.69
CA LEU A 225 13.14 -11.12 4.79
C LEU A 225 12.88 -10.03 3.74
N ALA A 226 13.78 -9.08 3.55
CA ALA A 226 13.64 -8.02 2.56
C ALA A 226 13.52 -8.59 1.13
N LEU A 227 14.35 -9.58 0.77
CA LEU A 227 14.26 -10.26 -0.52
C LEU A 227 12.94 -11.03 -0.68
N SER A 228 12.51 -11.74 0.36
CA SER A 228 11.23 -12.47 0.33
C SER A 228 10.02 -11.53 0.22
N GLY A 229 10.06 -10.39 0.93
CA GLY A 229 9.04 -9.35 0.86
C GLY A 229 8.96 -8.74 -0.54
N MET A 230 10.10 -8.39 -1.14
CA MET A 230 10.14 -7.88 -2.52
C MET A 230 9.65 -8.92 -3.53
N ALA A 231 10.03 -10.18 -3.38
CA ALA A 231 9.55 -11.26 -4.24
C ALA A 231 8.02 -11.42 -4.15
N GLY A 232 7.48 -11.47 -2.92
CA GLY A 232 6.04 -11.56 -2.69
C GLY A 232 5.28 -10.37 -3.25
N MET A 233 5.77 -9.15 -3.03
CA MET A 233 5.15 -7.91 -3.53
C MET A 233 5.17 -7.81 -5.05
N ASN A 234 6.27 -8.20 -5.70
CA ASN A 234 6.35 -8.25 -7.16
C ASN A 234 5.36 -9.28 -7.75
N LEU A 235 5.25 -10.47 -7.14
CA LEU A 235 4.28 -11.49 -7.56
C LEU A 235 2.84 -10.97 -7.44
N LEU A 236 2.50 -10.31 -6.32
CA LEU A 236 1.18 -9.72 -6.11
C LEU A 236 0.89 -8.57 -7.10
N ASN A 237 1.90 -7.76 -7.46
CA ASN A 237 1.77 -6.74 -8.49
C ASN A 237 1.48 -7.35 -9.88
N ILE A 238 2.06 -8.51 -10.21
CA ILE A 238 1.75 -9.24 -11.45
C ILE A 238 0.28 -9.67 -11.46
N PHE A 239 -0.22 -10.28 -10.36
CA PHE A 239 -1.63 -10.67 -10.27
C PHE A 239 -2.58 -9.47 -10.40
N LEU A 240 -2.26 -8.36 -9.72
CA LEU A 240 -3.02 -7.12 -9.84
C LEU A 240 -3.03 -6.59 -11.28
N GLY A 241 -1.90 -6.65 -11.98
CA GLY A 241 -1.79 -6.25 -13.39
C GLY A 241 -2.67 -7.10 -14.32
N LEU A 242 -2.71 -8.42 -14.09
CA LEU A 242 -3.59 -9.32 -14.84
C LEU A 242 -5.07 -8.99 -14.60
N ASP A 243 -5.46 -8.72 -13.36
CA ASP A 243 -6.84 -8.38 -13.02
C ASP A 243 -7.23 -7.01 -13.57
N LEU A 244 -6.30 -6.06 -13.57
CA LEU A 244 -6.48 -4.76 -14.19
C LEU A 244 -6.68 -4.88 -15.71
N PHE A 245 -5.89 -5.71 -16.38
CA PHE A 245 -6.03 -5.99 -17.81
C PHE A 245 -7.38 -6.65 -18.14
N LYS A 246 -7.79 -7.65 -17.35
CA LYS A 246 -9.12 -8.27 -17.51
C LYS A 246 -10.24 -7.25 -17.35
N ALA A 247 -10.15 -6.37 -16.34
CA ALA A 247 -11.13 -5.31 -16.10
C ALA A 247 -11.18 -4.33 -17.28
N TYR A 248 -10.03 -3.94 -17.85
CA TYR A 248 -9.95 -3.06 -19.02
C TYR A 248 -10.63 -3.66 -20.24
N ARG A 249 -10.30 -4.92 -20.54
CA ARG A 249 -10.90 -5.64 -21.67
C ARG A 249 -12.41 -5.78 -21.50
N ARG A 250 -12.90 -6.00 -20.28
CA ARG A 250 -14.34 -6.12 -20.00
C ARG A 250 -15.09 -4.81 -20.24
N GLU A 251 -14.54 -3.69 -19.76
CA GLU A 251 -15.17 -2.37 -19.91
C GLU A 251 -15.18 -1.91 -21.37
N ARG A 252 -14.07 -2.11 -22.10
CA ARG A 252 -14.00 -1.83 -23.54
C ARG A 252 -14.95 -2.68 -24.39
N LYS A 253 -15.24 -3.93 -23.98
CA LYS A 253 -16.27 -4.76 -24.64
C LYS A 253 -17.68 -4.22 -24.38
N SER A 254 -17.95 -3.72 -23.17
CA SER A 254 -19.24 -3.11 -22.82
C SER A 254 -19.51 -1.85 -23.65
N GLU A 255 -18.50 -1.00 -23.85
CA GLU A 255 -18.60 0.19 -24.71
C GLU A 255 -19.00 -0.16 -26.14
N LYS A 256 -18.34 -1.15 -26.75
CA LYS A 256 -18.65 -1.61 -28.11
C LYS A 256 -20.07 -2.16 -28.25
N SER A 257 -20.54 -2.90 -27.24
CA SER A 257 -21.89 -3.44 -27.22
C SER A 257 -22.96 -2.35 -27.11
N HIS A 258 -22.72 -1.28 -26.36
CA HIS A 258 -23.64 -0.15 -26.28
C HIS A 258 -23.69 0.63 -27.58
N HIS A 259 -22.56 0.83 -28.26
CA HIS A 259 -22.53 1.56 -29.52
C HIS A 259 -23.33 0.82 -30.62
N ASN A 260 -23.14 -0.50 -30.75
CA ASN A 260 -23.84 -1.32 -31.75
C ASN A 260 -25.36 -1.47 -31.53
N HIS A 261 -25.90 -1.08 -30.37
CA HIS A 261 -27.35 -1.10 -30.10
C HIS A 261 -28.03 0.25 -30.39
N HIS A 262 -27.25 1.30 -30.67
CA HIS A 262 -27.73 2.64 -30.97
C HIS A 262 -27.53 3.06 -32.44
N ASP A 263 -26.97 2.17 -33.26
CA ASP A 263 -26.90 2.25 -34.72
C ASP A 263 -27.90 1.28 -35.35
#